data_AF-A0AAW2UHH0-F1
#
_entry.id   AF-A0AAW2UHH0-F1
#
_cell.length_a   1.000
_cell.length_b   1.000
_cell.length_c   1.000
_cell.angle_alpha   90.00
_cell.angle_beta   90.00
_cell.angle_gamma   90.00
#
_symmetry.space_group_name_H-M   'P 1'
#
loop_
_entity.id
_entity.type
_entity.pdbx_description
1 polymer ?
#
loop_
_entity_poly.entity_id
_entity_poly.type
_entity_poly.pdbx_seq_one_letter_code
_entity_poly.pdbx_strand_id
1 'polypeptide(L)'
;MLRLTENRVSAQKTWSAKRICPKIRKILDKNMDKAADCIPIKSDQYNYEISCYDGASQVLDPEDFVNPCYSVQTFKRVYQYAIMFINDPKLLAQKGNIPPLPLNFGRKAGRPSRARRMELDEIPNKQRRSSKRGQKKPIKLKRQSYTVKCHYCGGTSHNQKGCDKKKGGGQNQP
;
A
#
# COMPACT_ATOMS: atom_id res chain seq x y z
N MET A 1 -3.29 -11.12 -15.49
CA MET A 1 -4.71 -10.78 -15.69
C MET A 1 -5.69 -11.78 -15.09
N LEU A 2 -5.42 -13.10 -15.10
CA LEU A 2 -6.33 -14.18 -14.67
C LEU A 2 -7.15 -13.89 -13.38
N ARG A 3 -6.52 -13.37 -12.31
CA ARG A 3 -7.20 -12.98 -11.06
C ARG A 3 -8.43 -12.07 -11.24
N LEU A 4 -8.45 -11.19 -12.24
CA LEU A 4 -9.61 -10.33 -12.51
C LEU A 4 -10.77 -11.14 -13.11
N THR A 5 -10.47 -12.05 -14.03
CA THR A 5 -11.45 -12.95 -14.65
C THR A 5 -11.94 -14.03 -13.68
N GLU A 6 -11.09 -14.55 -12.80
CA GLU A 6 -11.44 -15.45 -11.68
C GLU A 6 -12.43 -14.77 -10.73
N ASN A 7 -12.12 -13.54 -10.29
CA ASN A 7 -13.02 -12.73 -9.46
C ASN A 7 -14.37 -12.51 -10.15
N ARG A 8 -14.39 -12.22 -11.46
CA ARG A 8 -15.62 -12.04 -12.24
C ARG A 8 -16.46 -13.30 -12.30
N VAL A 9 -15.87 -14.44 -12.68
CA VAL A 9 -16.57 -15.74 -12.76
C VAL A 9 -17.12 -16.14 -11.39
N SER A 10 -16.33 -15.93 -10.33
CA SER A 10 -16.75 -16.16 -8.95
C SER A 10 -17.93 -15.29 -8.54
N ALA A 11 -17.89 -13.99 -8.86
CA ALA A 11 -19.00 -13.05 -8.61
C ALA A 11 -20.25 -13.40 -9.44
N GLN A 12 -20.09 -13.81 -10.70
CA GLN A 12 -21.19 -14.22 -11.56
C GLN A 12 -21.90 -15.48 -11.03
N LYS A 13 -21.15 -16.44 -10.48
CA LYS A 13 -21.68 -17.65 -9.83
C LYS A 13 -22.31 -17.38 -8.46
N THR A 14 -21.71 -16.52 -7.63
CA THR A 14 -22.07 -16.37 -6.20
C THR A 14 -22.94 -15.15 -5.87
N TRP A 15 -23.02 -14.16 -6.75
CA TRP A 15 -23.84 -12.95 -6.56
C TRP A 15 -25.05 -12.92 -7.51
N SER A 16 -25.35 -14.03 -8.18
CA SER A 16 -26.44 -14.17 -9.16
C SER A 16 -27.78 -13.65 -8.64
N ALA A 17 -28.14 -14.00 -7.40
CA ALA A 17 -29.40 -13.69 -6.74
C ALA A 17 -29.39 -12.42 -5.84
N LYS A 18 -28.42 -11.50 -6.00
CA LYS A 18 -28.27 -10.32 -5.11
C LYS A 18 -28.41 -9.01 -5.88
N ARG A 19 -29.18 -8.04 -5.34
CA ARG A 19 -29.25 -6.65 -5.84
C ARG A 19 -27.90 -5.94 -5.69
N ILE A 20 -27.36 -5.90 -4.47
CA ILE A 20 -26.17 -5.11 -4.10
C ILE A 20 -24.92 -5.99 -3.94
N CYS A 21 -23.75 -5.43 -4.28
CA CYS A 21 -22.47 -6.12 -4.12
C CYS A 21 -22.19 -6.48 -2.64
N PRO A 22 -21.79 -7.72 -2.30
CA PRO A 22 -21.74 -8.18 -0.90
C PRO A 22 -20.84 -7.38 0.06
N LYS A 23 -19.80 -6.70 -0.45
CA LYS A 23 -18.96 -5.80 0.36
C LYS A 23 -19.71 -4.52 0.77
N ILE A 24 -20.60 -4.03 -0.08
CA ILE A 24 -21.39 -2.81 0.16
C ILE A 24 -22.57 -3.13 1.08
N ARG A 25 -23.24 -4.28 0.91
CA ARG A 25 -24.21 -4.79 1.89
C ARG A 25 -23.61 -4.84 3.31
N LYS A 26 -22.42 -5.46 3.46
CA LYS A 26 -21.65 -5.50 4.72
C LYS A 26 -21.16 -4.15 5.28
N ILE A 27 -21.32 -3.05 4.52
CA ILE A 27 -21.08 -1.68 5.00
C ILE A 27 -22.41 -1.03 5.37
N LEU A 28 -23.46 -1.27 4.58
CA LEU A 28 -24.83 -0.84 4.85
C LEU A 28 -25.33 -1.43 6.18
N ASP A 29 -25.20 -2.74 6.39
CA ASP A 29 -25.58 -3.42 7.64
C ASP A 29 -24.90 -2.73 8.84
N LYS A 30 -23.57 -2.54 8.77
CA LYS A 30 -22.76 -1.85 9.81
C LYS A 30 -23.03 -0.37 10.00
N ASN A 31 -23.74 0.26 9.07
CA ASN A 31 -24.20 1.63 9.18
C ASN A 31 -25.62 1.66 9.76
N MET A 32 -26.48 0.68 9.43
CA MET A 32 -27.79 0.47 10.07
C MET A 32 -27.62 0.15 11.56
N ASP A 33 -26.70 -0.77 11.90
CA ASP A 33 -26.37 -1.13 13.29
C ASP A 33 -26.10 0.10 14.16
N LYS A 34 -25.36 1.08 13.61
CA LYS A 34 -24.99 2.34 14.29
C LYS A 34 -26.02 3.45 14.14
N ALA A 35 -26.84 3.40 13.09
CA ALA A 35 -27.91 4.36 12.88
C ALA A 35 -29.08 4.08 13.83
N ALA A 36 -29.25 2.84 14.30
CA ALA A 36 -30.15 2.52 15.41
C ALA A 36 -29.72 3.20 16.73
N ASP A 37 -28.42 3.45 16.91
CA ASP A 37 -27.87 4.27 18.00
C ASP A 37 -27.93 5.80 17.71
N CYS A 38 -28.40 6.24 16.53
CA CYS A 38 -28.40 7.64 16.07
C CYS A 38 -29.81 8.19 15.82
N ILE A 39 -30.05 9.37 16.38
CA ILE A 39 -31.34 9.81 16.96
C ILE A 39 -31.35 11.40 16.67
N PRO A 40 -32.40 12.31 16.66
CA PRO A 40 -32.23 13.82 16.62
C PRO A 40 -32.88 14.76 17.70
N ILE A 41 -32.16 15.81 18.18
CA ILE A 41 -32.60 16.90 19.12
C ILE A 41 -32.37 18.29 18.49
N LYS A 42 -32.98 19.38 18.99
CA LYS A 42 -32.59 20.77 18.68
C LYS A 42 -31.60 21.35 19.71
N SER A 43 -30.48 21.92 19.24
CA SER A 43 -29.39 22.43 20.08
C SER A 43 -29.36 23.96 20.21
N ASP A 44 -29.45 24.69 19.09
CA ASP A 44 -29.37 26.17 19.06
C ASP A 44 -30.47 26.82 18.20
N GLN A 45 -30.40 28.15 18.01
CA GLN A 45 -31.18 28.86 16.98
C GLN A 45 -30.98 28.29 15.57
N TYR A 46 -29.80 27.74 15.25
CA TYR A 46 -29.46 27.21 13.92
C TYR A 46 -28.97 25.75 13.89
N ASN A 47 -28.69 25.13 15.06
CA ASN A 47 -28.08 23.80 15.15
C ASN A 47 -29.04 22.74 15.68
N TYR A 48 -28.92 21.51 15.16
CA TYR A 48 -29.63 20.32 15.62
C TYR A 48 -28.61 19.24 16.04
N GLU A 49 -28.86 18.65 17.20
CA GLU A 49 -28.15 17.53 17.81
C GLU A 49 -28.83 16.19 17.48
N ILE A 50 -28.34 15.08 18.07
CA ILE A 50 -28.64 13.71 17.63
C ILE A 50 -29.38 12.83 18.72
N SER A 51 -30.59 13.20 19.28
CA SER A 51 -31.50 12.24 20.03
C SER A 51 -33.07 12.37 20.17
N CYS A 52 -33.84 12.07 19.11
CA CYS A 52 -35.16 11.39 18.91
C CYS A 52 -35.76 10.52 20.05
N TYR A 53 -37.01 10.08 19.83
CA TYR A 53 -37.37 8.66 19.62
C TYR A 53 -38.69 8.60 18.81
N ASP A 54 -38.65 9.14 17.58
CA ASP A 54 -39.82 9.77 16.95
C ASP A 54 -40.69 8.78 16.16
N GLY A 55 -41.92 8.59 16.64
CA GLY A 55 -42.85 7.51 16.26
C GLY A 55 -43.50 7.58 14.86
N ALA A 56 -42.78 8.01 13.82
CA ALA A 56 -43.24 7.99 12.43
C ALA A 56 -42.60 6.83 11.65
N SER A 57 -43.04 5.59 11.92
CA SER A 57 -42.46 4.36 11.35
C SER A 57 -42.73 4.19 9.84
N GLN A 58 -41.94 4.86 9.00
CA GLN A 58 -41.85 4.56 7.57
C GLN A 58 -40.82 3.45 7.35
N VAL A 59 -41.26 2.28 6.86
CA VAL A 59 -40.36 1.17 6.51
C VAL A 59 -39.74 1.47 5.14
N LEU A 60 -38.57 2.10 5.16
CA LEU A 60 -37.77 2.41 3.98
C LEU A 60 -36.57 1.46 3.91
N ASP A 61 -36.43 0.72 2.82
CA ASP A 61 -35.34 -0.24 2.63
C ASP A 61 -34.01 0.50 2.37
N PRO A 62 -32.97 0.36 3.22
CA PRO A 62 -31.73 1.10 3.04
C PRO A 62 -30.94 0.70 1.76
N GLU A 63 -31.33 -0.37 1.08
CA GLU A 63 -30.79 -0.74 -0.23
C GLU A 63 -31.14 0.28 -1.32
N ASP A 64 -32.32 0.90 -1.27
CA ASP A 64 -32.78 1.79 -2.35
C ASP A 64 -32.05 3.16 -2.35
N PHE A 65 -31.40 3.52 -1.24
CA PHE A 65 -30.51 4.69 -1.14
C PHE A 65 -29.07 4.41 -1.59
N VAL A 66 -28.71 3.14 -1.85
CA VAL A 66 -27.37 2.78 -2.33
C VAL A 66 -27.25 3.10 -3.81
N ASN A 67 -26.25 3.93 -4.17
CA ASN A 67 -26.05 4.34 -5.57
C ASN A 67 -25.95 3.13 -6.53
N PRO A 68 -26.66 3.15 -7.69
CA PRO A 68 -26.67 2.04 -8.66
C PRO A 68 -25.30 1.55 -9.15
N CYS A 69 -24.22 2.33 -8.98
CA CYS A 69 -22.85 1.89 -9.25
C CYS A 69 -22.42 0.67 -8.41
N TYR A 70 -23.03 0.46 -7.24
CA TYR A 70 -22.77 -0.65 -6.33
C TYR A 70 -23.69 -1.88 -6.54
N SER A 71 -24.62 -1.80 -7.50
CA SER A 71 -25.46 -2.95 -7.86
C SER A 71 -24.62 -4.05 -8.52
N VAL A 72 -25.03 -5.30 -8.32
CA VAL A 72 -24.40 -6.46 -8.99
C VAL A 72 -24.59 -6.37 -10.52
N GLN A 73 -25.67 -5.74 -10.99
CA GLN A 73 -25.91 -5.50 -12.42
C GLN A 73 -24.86 -4.55 -13.01
N THR A 74 -24.56 -3.42 -12.37
CA THR A 74 -23.50 -2.51 -12.82
C THR A 74 -22.13 -3.18 -12.74
N PHE A 75 -21.83 -3.93 -11.68
CA PHE A 75 -20.59 -4.72 -11.59
C PHE A 75 -20.45 -5.71 -12.76
N LYS A 76 -21.50 -6.50 -13.06
CA LYS A 76 -21.55 -7.43 -14.19
C LYS A 76 -21.31 -6.69 -15.52
N ARG A 77 -21.96 -5.54 -15.75
CA ARG A 77 -21.83 -4.72 -16.97
C ARG A 77 -20.42 -4.15 -17.15
N VAL A 78 -19.83 -3.58 -16.10
CA VAL A 78 -18.47 -2.98 -16.15
C VAL A 78 -17.40 -4.04 -16.43
N TYR A 79 -17.50 -5.22 -15.82
CA TYR A 79 -16.51 -6.30 -16.01
C TYR A 79 -16.90 -7.32 -17.09
N GLN A 80 -17.97 -7.10 -17.86
CA GLN A 80 -18.45 -8.01 -18.91
C GLN A 80 -17.38 -8.28 -19.97
N TYR A 81 -16.64 -7.25 -20.36
CA TYR A 81 -15.56 -7.35 -21.34
C TYR A 81 -14.27 -7.82 -20.67
N ALA A 82 -13.52 -8.69 -21.37
CA ALA A 82 -12.17 -9.01 -20.94
C ALA A 82 -11.26 -7.81 -21.25
N ILE A 83 -10.50 -7.35 -20.24
CA ILE A 83 -9.39 -6.43 -20.50
C ILE A 83 -8.31 -7.25 -21.20
N MET A 84 -8.29 -7.18 -22.54
CA MET A 84 -7.29 -7.84 -23.36
C MET A 84 -5.89 -7.30 -23.03
N PHE A 85 -4.88 -8.11 -23.32
CA PHE A 85 -3.51 -7.64 -23.30
C PHE A 85 -3.35 -6.57 -24.38
N ILE A 86 -2.74 -5.45 -24.02
CA ILE A 86 -2.20 -4.52 -25.01
C ILE A 86 -1.06 -5.27 -25.73
N ASN A 87 -1.03 -5.22 -27.06
CA ASN A 87 0.03 -5.84 -27.86
C ASN A 87 1.42 -5.32 -27.42
N ASP A 88 2.48 -6.08 -27.70
CA ASP A 88 3.87 -5.63 -27.49
C ASP A 88 4.03 -4.21 -28.07
N PRO A 89 4.67 -3.25 -27.36
CA PRO A 89 4.92 -1.90 -27.86
C PRO A 89 5.53 -1.81 -29.27
N LYS A 90 6.24 -2.85 -29.74
CA LYS A 90 6.75 -2.98 -31.12
C LYS A 90 5.66 -3.19 -32.18
N LEU A 91 4.53 -3.79 -31.78
CA LEU A 91 3.35 -4.06 -32.62
C LEU A 91 2.30 -2.93 -32.54
N LEU A 92 2.50 -1.96 -31.65
CA LEU A 92 1.71 -0.73 -31.65
C LEU A 92 2.21 0.17 -32.78
N ALA A 93 1.28 0.74 -33.57
CA ALA A 93 1.64 1.64 -34.65
C ALA A 93 2.46 2.84 -34.14
N GLN A 94 3.72 2.93 -34.56
CA GLN A 94 4.62 4.03 -34.21
C GLN A 94 4.14 5.33 -34.84
N LYS A 95 3.31 6.08 -34.11
CA LYS A 95 3.00 7.46 -34.45
C LYS A 95 4.29 8.28 -34.31
N GLY A 96 4.64 9.09 -35.31
CA GLY A 96 5.80 9.98 -35.31
C GLY A 96 5.70 11.16 -34.31
N ASN A 97 4.94 10.99 -33.24
CA ASN A 97 4.72 12.00 -32.21
C ASN A 97 5.88 11.95 -31.22
N ILE A 98 6.48 13.10 -30.95
CA ILE A 98 7.46 13.25 -29.87
C ILE A 98 6.81 12.80 -28.55
N PRO A 99 7.39 11.84 -27.80
CA PRO A 99 6.85 11.44 -26.51
C PRO A 99 6.76 12.65 -25.57
N PRO A 100 5.66 12.84 -24.82
CA PRO A 100 5.57 13.94 -23.88
C PRO A 100 6.71 13.82 -22.86
N LEU A 101 7.45 14.92 -22.66
CA LEU A 101 8.48 14.99 -21.64
C LEU A 101 7.87 14.59 -20.28
N PRO A 102 8.57 13.78 -19.47
CA PRO A 102 8.05 13.38 -18.17
C PRO A 102 7.77 14.65 -17.34
N LEU A 103 6.55 14.76 -16.81
CA LEU A 103 6.14 15.92 -16.03
C LEU A 103 7.19 16.17 -14.94
N ASN A 104 7.65 17.41 -14.80
CA ASN A 104 8.79 17.75 -13.96
C ASN A 104 8.43 17.66 -12.46
N PHE A 105 8.35 16.43 -11.96
CA PHE A 105 8.34 16.09 -10.56
C PHE A 105 9.74 16.35 -9.97
N GLY A 106 10.13 17.62 -9.91
CA GLY A 106 11.31 18.06 -9.17
C GLY A 106 11.30 17.45 -7.77
N ARG A 107 12.49 17.10 -7.24
CA ARG A 107 12.66 16.23 -6.07
C ARG A 107 11.79 16.72 -4.90
N LYS A 108 10.62 16.08 -4.70
CA LYS A 108 9.70 16.41 -3.62
C LYS A 108 10.46 16.33 -2.30
N ALA A 109 10.21 17.28 -1.39
CA ALA A 109 10.79 17.25 -0.05
C ALA A 109 10.58 15.87 0.57
N GLY A 110 11.66 15.16 0.88
CA GLY A 110 11.60 13.81 1.41
C GLY A 110 10.79 13.79 2.70
N ARG A 111 10.07 12.68 2.96
CA ARG A 111 9.28 12.50 4.19
C ARG A 111 10.10 12.96 5.40
N PRO A 112 9.64 13.97 6.16
CA PRO A 112 10.35 14.42 7.36
C PRO A 112 10.64 13.24 8.27
N SER A 113 11.91 13.07 8.68
CA SER A 113 12.28 11.92 9.51
C SER A 113 11.62 12.07 10.87
N ARG A 114 10.85 11.05 11.26
CA ARG A 114 10.21 11.03 12.59
C ARG A 114 11.31 10.97 13.64
N ALA A 115 11.49 12.05 14.38
CA ALA A 115 12.34 12.03 15.56
C ALA A 115 11.81 10.95 16.53
N ARG A 116 12.69 10.07 16.98
CA ARG A 116 12.37 9.13 18.06
C ARG A 116 12.20 9.94 19.35
N ARG A 117 11.28 9.55 20.23
CA ARG A 117 11.29 10.02 21.63
C ARG A 117 12.67 9.66 22.21
N MET A 118 13.35 10.66 22.75
CA MET A 118 14.60 10.48 23.49
C MET A 118 14.24 10.36 24.98
N GLU A 119 14.87 9.45 25.70
CA GLU A 119 14.79 9.42 27.16
C GLU A 119 15.77 10.43 27.77
N LEU A 120 15.59 10.81 29.05
CA LEU A 120 16.31 11.93 29.67
C LEU A 120 17.84 11.79 29.64
N ASP A 121 18.37 10.56 29.79
CA ASP A 121 19.82 10.28 29.74
C ASP A 121 20.39 10.15 28.30
N GLU A 122 19.56 10.19 27.26
CA GLU A 122 20.03 10.01 25.89
C GLU A 122 20.61 11.29 25.29
N ILE A 123 21.94 11.41 25.30
CA ILE A 123 22.66 12.56 24.73
C ILE A 123 22.34 12.75 23.22
N PRO A 124 21.72 13.88 22.80
CA PRO A 124 21.37 14.13 21.41
C PRO A 124 22.57 14.09 20.45
N ASN A 125 22.39 13.42 19.31
CA ASN A 125 23.46 13.17 18.32
C ASN A 125 24.07 14.46 17.71
N LYS A 126 23.40 15.62 17.82
CA LYS A 126 23.97 16.94 17.47
C LYS A 126 25.13 17.34 18.41
N GLN A 127 24.97 17.16 19.72
CA GLN A 127 26.01 17.48 20.72
C GLN A 127 27.26 16.60 20.57
N ARG A 128 27.09 15.37 20.05
CA ARG A 128 28.19 14.43 19.75
C ARG A 128 29.14 14.90 18.63
N ARG A 129 28.82 15.98 17.92
CA ARG A 129 29.73 16.67 16.97
C ARG A 129 30.45 17.87 17.59
N SER A 130 30.00 18.40 18.72
CA SER A 130 30.51 19.65 19.33
C SER A 130 31.27 19.43 20.64
N SER A 131 31.42 18.19 21.12
CA SER A 131 32.22 17.89 22.31
C SER A 131 33.70 18.21 22.08
N LYS A 132 34.20 19.30 22.69
CA LYS A 132 35.64 19.60 22.83
C LYS A 132 36.38 18.42 23.49
N ARG A 133 37.72 18.42 23.38
CA ARG A 133 38.64 17.46 24.03
C ARG A 133 38.16 17.09 25.45
N GLY A 134 37.95 15.80 25.72
CA GLY A 134 37.77 15.26 27.08
C GLY A 134 36.57 14.32 27.28
N GLN A 135 35.42 14.57 26.65
CA GLN A 135 34.23 13.74 26.90
C GLN A 135 34.40 12.31 26.35
N LYS A 136 34.30 11.31 27.23
CA LYS A 136 34.40 9.88 26.89
C LYS A 136 33.30 9.51 25.89
N LYS A 137 33.69 9.21 24.66
CA LYS A 137 32.77 8.65 23.65
C LYS A 137 32.26 7.29 24.19
N PRO A 138 30.95 7.00 24.17
CA PRO A 138 30.44 5.73 24.66
C PRO A 138 31.10 4.58 23.88
N ILE A 139 31.49 3.53 24.59
CA ILE A 139 32.34 2.46 24.07
C ILE A 139 31.63 1.76 22.91
N LYS A 140 32.08 2.08 21.68
CA LYS A 140 31.72 1.30 20.50
C LYS A 140 32.52 0.00 20.53
N LEU A 141 31.91 -1.05 21.07
CA LEU A 141 32.42 -2.41 20.91
C LEU A 141 32.70 -2.66 19.42
N LYS A 142 33.92 -3.08 19.09
CA LYS A 142 34.25 -3.51 17.72
C LYS A 142 33.39 -4.73 17.42
N ARG A 143 32.71 -4.74 16.26
CA ARG A 143 31.89 -5.87 15.82
C ARG A 143 32.79 -7.10 15.66
N GLN A 144 32.67 -8.07 16.58
CA GLN A 144 33.32 -9.38 16.48
C GLN A 144 32.63 -10.20 15.40
N SER A 145 32.93 -9.90 14.13
CA SER A 145 32.51 -10.70 12.99
C SER A 145 33.45 -11.90 12.81
N TYR A 146 32.88 -13.09 12.63
CA TYR A 146 33.61 -14.27 12.17
C TYR A 146 34.39 -13.95 10.87
N THR A 147 35.64 -14.41 10.78
CA THR A 147 36.50 -14.16 9.61
C THR A 147 36.05 -15.01 8.42
N VAL A 148 35.58 -14.36 7.37
CA VAL A 148 34.97 -15.03 6.20
C VAL A 148 36.05 -15.73 5.38
N LYS A 149 36.15 -17.05 5.53
CA LYS A 149 37.05 -17.90 4.76
C LYS A 149 36.44 -18.30 3.40
N CYS A 150 37.26 -18.26 2.37
CA CYS A 150 36.91 -18.76 1.05
C CYS A 150 37.08 -20.27 0.97
N HIS A 151 36.00 -21.04 0.88
CA HIS A 151 36.05 -22.50 0.72
C HIS A 151 36.78 -22.99 -0.55
N TYR A 152 37.03 -22.13 -1.54
CA TYR A 152 37.73 -22.49 -2.79
C TYR A 152 39.24 -22.17 -2.77
N CYS A 153 39.72 -21.26 -1.90
CA CYS A 153 41.14 -20.88 -1.88
C CYS A 153 41.74 -20.65 -0.49
N GLY A 154 41.02 -20.97 0.58
CA GLY A 154 41.44 -20.80 1.98
C GLY A 154 41.49 -19.36 2.51
N GLY A 155 41.57 -18.36 1.64
CA GLY A 155 41.77 -16.95 1.99
C GLY A 155 40.68 -16.36 2.92
N THR A 156 41.11 -15.59 3.91
CA THR A 156 40.29 -15.07 5.04
C THR A 156 39.59 -13.72 4.77
N SER A 157 39.63 -13.21 3.53
CA SER A 157 39.17 -11.87 3.16
C SER A 157 37.91 -11.85 2.29
N HIS A 158 37.54 -12.98 1.67
CA HIS A 158 36.42 -13.08 0.74
C HIS A 158 35.68 -14.41 0.84
N ASN A 159 34.43 -14.46 0.39
CA ASN A 159 33.67 -15.70 0.27
C ASN A 159 33.87 -16.36 -1.10
N GLN A 160 33.41 -17.61 -1.26
CA GLN A 160 33.58 -18.39 -2.49
C GLN A 160 33.02 -17.71 -3.76
N LYS A 161 31.99 -16.87 -3.65
CA LYS A 161 31.41 -16.13 -4.78
C LYS A 161 32.26 -14.92 -5.19
N GLY A 162 32.99 -14.34 -4.24
CA GLY A 162 33.93 -13.24 -4.47
C GLY A 162 35.36 -13.67 -4.80
N CYS A 163 35.63 -14.96 -5.04
CA CYS A 163 36.99 -15.46 -5.22
C CYS A 163 37.50 -15.25 -6.66
N ASP A 164 38.56 -14.45 -6.83
CA ASP A 164 39.10 -14.14 -8.16
C ASP A 164 39.74 -15.35 -8.85
N LYS A 165 40.30 -16.30 -8.08
CA LYS A 165 40.75 -17.61 -8.60
C LYS A 165 39.62 -18.43 -9.24
N LYS A 166 38.34 -18.11 -8.97
CA LYS A 166 37.19 -18.74 -9.64
C LYS A 166 36.72 -17.97 -10.89
N LYS A 167 37.05 -16.67 -11.00
CA LYS A 167 36.69 -15.84 -12.16
C LYS A 167 37.59 -16.10 -13.39
N GLY A 168 38.84 -16.49 -13.17
CA GLY A 168 39.80 -16.75 -14.25
C GLY A 168 39.56 -18.02 -15.07
N GLY A 169 38.61 -18.88 -14.69
CA GLY A 169 38.33 -20.17 -15.34
C GLY A 169 37.41 -20.11 -16.57
N GLY A 170 37.37 -18.97 -17.27
CA GLY A 170 36.47 -18.72 -18.41
C GLY A 170 37.25 -18.41 -19.69
N GLN A 171 38.09 -19.35 -20.15
CA GLN A 171 38.70 -19.27 -21.48
C GLN A 171 37.78 -19.94 -22.50
N ASN A 172 37.41 -19.21 -23.56
CA ASN A 172 36.78 -19.79 -24.73
C ASN A 172 37.80 -20.65 -25.50
N GLN A 173 37.32 -21.74 -26.09
CA GLN A 173 37.94 -22.39 -27.25
C GLN A 173 36.87 -22.51 -28.36
N PRO A 174 37.27 -22.60 -29.64
CA PRO A 174 36.41 -22.33 -30.79
C PRO A 174 35.34 -23.39 -31.06
#